data_AF-A6UUJ8-F1
#
_entry.id   AF-A6UUJ8-F1
#
_cell.length_a   1.000
_cell.length_b   1.000
_cell.length_c   1.000
_cell.angle_alpha   90.00
_cell.angle_beta   90.00
_cell.angle_gamma   90.00
#
_symmetry.space_group_name_H-M   'P 1'
#
loop_
_entity.id
_entity.type
_entity.pdbx_description
1 polymer ?
#
loop_
_entity_poly.entity_id
_entity_poly.type
_entity_poly.pdbx_seq_one_letter_code
_entity_poly.pdbx_strand_id
1 'polypeptide(L)'
;MKKTTYNKLIRDKIPEIIKKSGHNPIIYTANDEEYIKRLYDKLIEEIEEFKENPSSEEMADILEVCDAIMSYFRMSSEEVIKVKNKKFKERGGFSKKLILKEVIRDD
;
A
#
# COMPACT_ATOMS: atom_id res chain seq x y z
N MET A 1 -10.19 11.55 -30.56
CA MET A 1 -10.52 11.15 -29.17
C MET A 1 -9.36 11.51 -28.27
N LYS A 2 -9.61 12.07 -27.08
CA LYS A 2 -8.55 12.38 -26.10
C LYS A 2 -8.25 11.11 -25.30
N LYS A 3 -6.97 10.73 -25.18
CA LYS A 3 -6.51 9.58 -24.41
C LYS A 3 -5.65 10.08 -23.24
N THR A 4 -5.93 9.59 -22.05
CA THR A 4 -5.03 9.69 -20.90
C THR A 4 -4.42 8.31 -20.66
N THR A 5 -3.11 8.25 -20.48
CA THR A 5 -2.40 6.99 -20.25
C THR A 5 -2.09 6.88 -18.76
N TYR A 6 -2.44 5.72 -18.18
CA TYR A 6 -2.16 5.39 -16.79
C TYR A 6 -1.32 4.10 -16.77
N ASN A 7 -0.48 3.96 -15.75
CA ASN A 7 0.31 2.76 -15.50
C ASN A 7 0.23 2.42 -14.01
N LYS A 8 -0.99 2.10 -13.55
CA LYS A 8 -1.25 1.81 -12.14
C LYS A 8 -2.11 0.58 -11.94
N LEU A 9 -1.94 -0.07 -10.80
CA LEU A 9 -2.81 -1.12 -10.33
C LEU A 9 -4.17 -0.51 -9.93
N ILE A 10 -5.27 -1.17 -10.28
CA ILE A 10 -6.63 -0.73 -9.96
C ILE A 10 -7.38 -1.85 -9.27
N ARG A 11 -8.40 -1.50 -8.47
CA ARG A 11 -9.35 -2.48 -7.90
C ARG A 11 -10.20 -3.12 -9.01
N ASP A 12 -10.63 -4.35 -8.80
CA ASP A 12 -11.29 -5.18 -9.81
C ASP A 12 -12.56 -4.56 -10.41
N LYS A 13 -13.26 -3.71 -9.66
CA LYS A 13 -14.52 -3.06 -10.09
C LYS A 13 -14.32 -1.72 -10.81
N ILE A 14 -13.09 -1.21 -10.87
CA ILE A 14 -12.78 0.08 -11.51
C ILE A 14 -13.10 0.06 -13.02
N PRO A 15 -12.82 -1.00 -13.79
CA PRO A 15 -13.21 -1.05 -15.20
C PRO A 15 -14.72 -0.84 -15.42
N GLU A 16 -15.58 -1.44 -14.61
CA GLU A 16 -17.04 -1.30 -14.69
C GLU A 16 -17.47 0.12 -14.32
N ILE A 17 -16.85 0.71 -13.31
CA ILE A 17 -17.11 2.10 -12.91
C ILE A 17 -16.77 3.06 -14.05
N ILE A 18 -15.59 2.91 -14.68
CA ILE A 18 -15.17 3.73 -15.83
C ILE A 18 -16.16 3.60 -16.99
N LYS A 19 -16.62 2.38 -17.30
CA LYS A 19 -17.64 2.13 -18.34
C LYS A 19 -18.97 2.80 -18.03
N LYS A 20 -19.43 2.73 -16.77
CA LYS A 20 -20.66 3.40 -16.32
C LYS A 20 -20.58 4.93 -16.44
N SER A 21 -19.37 5.49 -16.30
CA SER A 21 -19.11 6.92 -16.53
C SER A 21 -18.98 7.30 -18.01
N GLY A 22 -19.33 6.42 -18.96
CA GLY A 22 -19.29 6.70 -20.40
C GLY A 22 -17.89 6.65 -21.03
N HIS A 23 -16.89 6.13 -20.31
CA HIS A 23 -15.51 6.02 -20.78
C HIS A 23 -15.16 4.56 -21.07
N ASN A 24 -14.15 4.32 -21.92
CA ASN A 24 -13.71 2.96 -22.26
C ASN A 24 -12.33 2.66 -21.63
N PRO A 25 -12.24 1.80 -20.60
CA PRO A 25 -10.95 1.43 -20.02
C PRO A 25 -10.22 0.42 -20.92
N ILE A 26 -8.89 0.57 -21.03
CA ILE A 26 -8.01 -0.42 -21.62
C ILE A 26 -7.20 -1.04 -20.49
N ILE A 27 -7.34 -2.34 -20.28
CA ILE A 27 -6.76 -3.07 -19.15
C ILE A 27 -6.09 -4.37 -19.62
N TYR A 28 -5.18 -4.90 -18.81
CA TYR A 28 -4.62 -6.24 -18.92
C TYR A 28 -4.39 -6.80 -17.52
N THR A 29 -4.22 -8.12 -17.45
CA THR A 29 -3.88 -8.80 -16.19
C THR A 29 -2.37 -9.01 -16.11
N ALA A 30 -1.75 -8.55 -15.04
CA ALA A 30 -0.33 -8.75 -14.77
C ALA A 30 -0.02 -10.23 -14.48
N ASN A 31 1.21 -10.67 -14.77
CA ASN A 31 1.74 -11.92 -14.23
C ASN A 31 2.26 -11.71 -12.79
N ASP A 32 2.68 -12.78 -12.11
CA ASP A 32 3.11 -12.70 -10.71
C ASP A 32 4.32 -11.77 -10.48
N GLU A 33 5.28 -11.75 -11.41
CA GLU A 33 6.49 -10.91 -11.31
C GLU A 33 6.18 -9.42 -11.48
N GLU A 34 5.26 -9.08 -12.39
CA GLU A 34 4.79 -7.72 -12.56
C GLU A 34 3.86 -7.32 -11.41
N TYR A 35 2.96 -8.21 -11.00
CA TYR A 35 1.95 -7.91 -9.99
C TYR A 35 2.57 -7.44 -8.67
N ILE A 36 3.64 -8.12 -8.19
CA ILE A 36 4.30 -7.68 -6.96
C ILE A 36 4.97 -6.30 -7.10
N LYS A 37 5.53 -5.98 -8.27
CA LYS A 37 6.06 -4.63 -8.54
C LYS A 37 4.93 -3.60 -8.52
N ARG A 38 3.80 -3.91 -9.15
CA ARG A 38 2.61 -3.06 -9.15
C ARG A 38 2.01 -2.85 -7.77
N LEU A 39 2.07 -3.84 -6.89
CA LEU A 39 1.67 -3.69 -5.48
C LEU A 39 2.57 -2.73 -4.72
N TYR A 40 3.89 -2.79 -4.93
CA TYR A 40 4.82 -1.83 -4.32
C TYR A 40 4.63 -0.42 -4.86
N ASP A 41 4.46 -0.26 -6.18
CA ASP A 41 4.15 1.03 -6.80
C ASP A 41 2.85 1.60 -6.22
N LYS A 42 1.82 0.76 -6.08
CA LYS A 42 0.53 1.16 -5.52
C LYS A 42 0.65 1.57 -4.05
N LEU A 43 1.42 0.84 -3.24
CA LEU A 43 1.67 1.22 -1.84
C LEU A 43 2.32 2.61 -1.72
N ILE A 44 3.25 2.93 -2.63
CA ILE A 44 3.88 4.25 -2.68
C ILE A 44 2.86 5.31 -3.09
N GLU A 45 2.05 5.06 -4.13
CA GLU A 45 0.94 5.92 -4.56
C GLU A 45 0.02 6.27 -3.38
N GLU A 46 -0.50 5.27 -2.65
CA GLU A 46 -1.43 5.51 -1.53
C GLU A 46 -0.77 6.26 -0.36
N ILE A 47 0.53 6.05 -0.11
CA ILE A 47 1.26 6.78 0.94
C ILE A 47 1.41 8.26 0.55
N GLU A 48 1.69 8.56 -0.72
CA GLU A 48 1.75 9.95 -1.19
C GLU A 48 0.36 10.59 -1.19
N GLU A 49 -0.69 9.88 -1.61
CA GLU A 49 -2.08 10.35 -1.54
C GLU A 49 -2.50 10.63 -0.07
N PHE A 50 -2.15 9.75 0.88
CA PHE A 50 -2.38 9.97 2.31
C PHE A 50 -1.60 11.18 2.87
N LYS A 51 -0.37 11.42 2.39
CA LYS A 51 0.42 12.60 2.82
C LYS A 51 -0.23 13.90 2.34
N GLU A 52 -0.76 13.92 1.13
CA GLU A 52 -1.46 15.07 0.55
C GLU A 52 -2.84 15.28 1.19
N ASN A 53 -3.57 14.19 1.46
CA ASN A 53 -4.91 14.20 2.03
C ASN A 53 -5.06 13.17 3.16
N PRO A 54 -4.66 13.50 4.40
CA PRO A 54 -4.75 12.57 5.53
C PRO A 54 -6.20 12.24 5.90
N SER A 55 -6.71 11.11 5.42
CA SER A 55 -8.10 10.69 5.61
C SER A 55 -8.23 9.20 5.95
N SER A 56 -9.42 8.80 6.42
CA SER A 56 -9.74 7.39 6.65
C SER A 56 -9.84 6.59 5.35
N GLU A 57 -10.14 7.25 4.23
CA GLU A 57 -10.24 6.60 2.91
C GLU A 57 -8.85 6.19 2.43
N GLU A 58 -7.90 7.15 2.39
CA GLU A 58 -6.51 6.88 1.98
C GLU A 58 -5.82 5.85 2.92
N MET A 59 -6.10 5.91 4.23
CA MET A 59 -5.60 4.88 5.16
C MET A 59 -6.19 3.49 4.87
N ALA A 60 -7.46 3.41 4.45
CA ALA A 60 -8.08 2.14 4.07
C ALA A 60 -7.47 1.60 2.77
N ASP A 61 -7.11 2.46 1.82
CA ASP A 61 -6.41 2.05 0.60
C ASP A 61 -4.99 1.54 0.90
N ILE A 62 -4.23 2.18 1.81
CA ILE A 62 -2.94 1.65 2.30
C ILE A 62 -3.13 0.25 2.90
N LEU A 63 -4.17 0.04 3.73
CA LEU A 63 -4.44 -1.25 4.35
C LEU A 63 -4.81 -2.32 3.31
N GLU A 64 -5.63 -2.00 2.31
CA GLU A 64 -5.97 -2.92 1.22
C GLU A 64 -4.71 -3.40 0.48
N VAL A 65 -3.79 -2.49 0.16
CA VAL A 65 -2.54 -2.85 -0.52
C VAL A 65 -1.67 -3.73 0.39
N CYS A 66 -1.63 -3.45 1.69
CA CYS A 66 -0.93 -4.31 2.65
C CYS A 66 -1.54 -5.71 2.71
N ASP A 67 -2.87 -5.83 2.70
CA ASP A 67 -3.57 -7.12 2.67
C ASP A 67 -3.26 -7.91 1.39
N ALA A 68 -3.24 -7.24 0.24
CA ALA A 68 -2.85 -7.86 -1.03
C ALA A 68 -1.39 -8.36 -1.03
N ILE A 69 -0.46 -7.57 -0.47
CA ILE A 69 0.95 -7.96 -0.30
C ILE A 69 1.06 -9.17 0.65
N MET A 70 0.35 -9.16 1.78
CA MET A 70 0.34 -10.29 2.71
C MET A 70 -0.18 -11.55 2.02
N SER A 71 -1.25 -11.45 1.24
CA SER A 71 -1.81 -12.56 0.45
C SER A 71 -0.80 -13.11 -0.54
N TYR A 72 -0.11 -12.25 -1.30
CA TYR A 72 0.93 -12.64 -2.26
C TYR A 72 2.04 -13.47 -1.60
N PHE A 73 2.51 -13.05 -0.42
CA PHE A 73 3.53 -13.76 0.36
C PHE A 73 2.99 -14.87 1.27
N ARG A 74 1.67 -15.13 1.24
CA ARG A 74 0.99 -16.10 2.11
C ARG A 74 1.21 -15.85 3.60
N MET A 75 1.30 -14.58 3.99
CA MET A 75 1.40 -14.15 5.37
C MET A 75 0.00 -14.07 5.99
N SER A 76 -0.17 -14.64 7.18
CA SER A 76 -1.43 -14.49 7.91
C SER A 76 -1.45 -13.17 8.69
N SER A 77 -2.62 -12.52 8.74
CA SER A 77 -2.80 -11.31 9.54
C SER A 77 -2.52 -11.57 11.02
N GLU A 78 -2.86 -12.75 11.53
CA GLU A 78 -2.57 -13.16 12.92
C GLU A 78 -1.07 -13.17 13.21
N GLU A 79 -0.27 -13.77 12.33
CA GLU A 79 1.19 -13.81 12.46
C GLU A 79 1.78 -12.39 12.43
N VAL A 80 1.35 -11.55 11.50
CA VAL A 80 1.82 -10.17 11.40
C VAL A 80 1.47 -9.36 12.65
N ILE A 81 0.24 -9.51 13.18
CA ILE A 81 -0.18 -8.88 14.44
C ILE A 81 0.65 -9.39 15.62
N LYS A 82 0.94 -10.69 15.68
CA LYS A 82 1.79 -11.29 16.72
C LYS A 82 3.20 -10.71 16.69
N VAL A 83 3.79 -10.58 15.50
CA VAL A 83 5.12 -9.96 15.31
C VAL A 83 5.09 -8.47 15.70
N LYS A 84 4.06 -7.72 15.29
CA LYS A 84 3.86 -6.31 15.67
C LYS A 84 3.78 -6.14 17.19
N ASN A 85 2.99 -6.95 17.86
CA ASN A 85 2.81 -6.91 19.31
C ASN A 85 4.09 -7.31 20.06
N LYS A 86 4.83 -8.31 19.57
CA LYS A 86 6.14 -8.69 20.12
C LYS A 86 7.12 -7.51 20.04
N LYS A 87 7.25 -6.87 18.87
CA LYS A 87 8.10 -5.68 18.69
C LYS A 87 7.68 -4.54 19.61
N PHE A 88 6.37 -4.29 19.78
CA PHE A 88 5.88 -3.25 20.68
C PHE A 88 6.24 -3.53 22.15
N LYS A 89 6.13 -4.78 22.61
CA LYS A 89 6.54 -5.19 23.96
C LYS A 89 8.05 -5.04 24.18
N GLU A 90 8.85 -5.43 23.20
CA GLU A 90 10.32 -5.41 23.30
C GLU A 90 10.93 -4.01 23.12
N ARG A 91 10.35 -3.18 22.25
CA ARG A 91 10.97 -1.93 21.76
C ARG A 91 10.11 -0.69 21.97
N GLY A 92 8.87 -0.85 22.44
CA GLY A 92 7.88 0.22 22.48
C GLY A 92 7.27 0.52 21.10
N GLY A 93 6.48 1.60 21.03
CA GLY A 93 5.93 2.13 19.79
C GLY A 93 6.29 3.60 19.59
N PHE A 94 5.64 4.23 18.61
CA PHE A 94 5.97 5.60 18.19
C PHE A 94 5.30 6.70 19.04
N SER A 95 4.62 6.35 20.14
CA SER A 95 3.89 7.30 20.98
C SER A 95 4.78 8.36 21.65
N LYS A 96 6.07 8.07 21.86
CA LYS A 96 7.05 9.00 22.42
C LYS A 96 7.59 10.03 21.42
N LYS A 97 7.28 9.91 20.12
CA LYS A 97 7.72 10.85 19.06
C LYS A 97 9.23 11.08 19.01
N LEU A 98 10.02 10.04 19.30
CA LEU A 98 11.49 10.13 19.33
C LEU A 98 12.05 10.09 17.90
N ILE A 99 12.97 11.01 17.59
CA ILE A 99 13.72 11.05 16.32
C ILE A 99 15.20 10.89 16.65
N LEU A 100 15.86 9.88 16.07
CA LEU A 100 17.29 9.66 16.23
C LEU A 100 18.07 10.61 15.30
N LYS A 101 18.95 11.44 15.86
CA LYS A 101 19.77 12.37 15.08
C LYS A 101 21.16 11.81 14.74
N GLU A 102 21.83 11.22 15.73
CA GLU A 102 23.17 10.64 15.58
C GLU A 102 23.40 9.58 16.67
N VAL A 103 24.37 8.69 16.45
CA VAL A 103 24.85 7.73 17.44
C VAL A 103 26.36 7.88 17.52
N ILE A 104 26.86 8.27 18.69
CA ILE A 104 28.30 8.26 18.97
C ILE A 104 28.65 6.84 19.44
N ARG A 105 29.71 6.27 18.88
CA ARG A 105 30.22 4.96 19.28
C ARG A 105 31.60 5.15 19.90
N ASP A 106 31.87 4.39 20.95
CA ASP A 106 33.12 4.47 21.73
C ASP A 106 34.15 3.42 21.27
N ASP A 107 34.07 2.94 20.02
CA ASP A 107 35.01 1.98 19.42
C ASP A 107 36.21 2.64 18.72
#